data_AF-A0A022MLK4-F1
#
_entry.id   AF-A0A022MLK4-F1
#
_cell.length_a   1.000
_cell.length_b   1.000
_cell.length_c   1.000
_cell.angle_alpha   90.00
_cell.angle_beta   90.00
_cell.angle_gamma   90.00
#
_symmetry.space_group_name_H-M   'P 1'
#
loop_
_entity.id
_entity.type
_entity.pdbx_description
1 polymer ?
#
loop_
_entity_poly.entity_id
_entity_poly.type
_entity_poly.pdbx_seq_one_letter_code
_entity_poly.pdbx_strand_id
1 'polypeptide(L)'
;MRGLTRRRHGFVIAVPRRLPVEPHGPVAAANPRTAPGAAVPQTAERMLWSRSVRRPHTAVVGSAAGRQRHVRIVSCLVRLSSAREEPLSSRTFYRLFARWVPDQQRFDRMWLTNLVDHRIDELLALAALQTGTDATVTTLEEDFGLCDFEGRSFPGWHHHMTLVSAAYAYGRLGREED
;
A
#
# COMPACT_ATOMS: atom_id res chain seq x y z
N MET A 1 11.04 2.69 4.21
CA MET A 1 11.05 1.74 3.07
C MET A 1 12.36 0.94 2.99
N ARG A 2 13.52 1.58 2.75
CA ARG A 2 14.82 0.88 2.61
C ARG A 2 15.26 0.06 3.84
N GLY A 3 14.92 0.50 5.05
CA GLY A 3 15.18 -0.26 6.28
C GLY A 3 14.42 -1.60 6.35
N LEU A 4 13.18 -1.64 5.85
CA LEU A 4 12.38 -2.87 5.77
C LEU A 4 12.96 -3.84 4.74
N THR A 5 13.34 -3.31 3.57
CA THR A 5 14.00 -4.10 2.52
C THR A 5 15.34 -4.67 3.00
N ARG A 6 16.18 -3.87 3.67
CA ARG A 6 17.48 -4.33 4.20
C ARG A 6 17.31 -5.41 5.27
N ARG A 7 16.24 -5.35 6.06
CA ARG A 7 15.88 -6.35 7.08
C ARG A 7 15.10 -7.55 6.50
N ARG A 8 14.98 -7.65 5.17
CA ARG A 8 14.26 -8.72 4.46
C ARG A 8 12.79 -8.88 4.86
N HIS A 9 12.13 -7.81 5.30
CA HIS A 9 10.68 -7.83 5.54
C HIS A 9 9.93 -7.49 4.26
N GLY A 10 8.97 -8.33 3.90
CA GLY A 10 7.95 -8.03 2.90
C GLY A 10 7.04 -6.90 3.40
N PHE A 11 6.66 -5.97 2.52
CA PHE A 11 5.76 -4.90 2.90
C PHE A 11 4.82 -4.51 1.76
N VAL A 12 3.65 -4.00 2.12
CA VAL A 12 2.77 -3.22 1.24
C VAL A 12 2.47 -1.93 1.99
N ILE A 13 2.77 -0.78 1.38
CA ILE A 13 2.56 0.52 2.03
C ILE A 13 1.87 1.48 1.08
N ALA A 14 0.96 2.30 1.63
CA ALA A 14 0.40 3.42 0.90
C ALA A 14 1.49 4.46 0.60
N VAL A 15 1.45 5.03 -0.61
CA VAL A 15 2.41 6.05 -1.04
C VAL A 15 1.71 7.27 -1.62
N PRO A 16 2.28 8.48 -1.43
CA PRO A 16 1.70 9.69 -2.00
C PRO A 16 1.84 9.71 -3.52
N ARG A 17 0.94 10.44 -4.19
CA ARG A 17 0.90 10.54 -5.66
C ARG A 17 2.18 11.06 -6.30
N ARG A 18 2.83 11.97 -5.59
CA ARG A 18 4.03 12.68 -6.03
C ARG A 18 5.33 11.96 -5.66
N LEU A 19 5.27 10.73 -5.14
CA LEU A 19 6.49 9.97 -4.82
C LEU A 19 7.37 9.87 -6.09
N PRO A 20 8.62 10.35 -6.06
CA PRO A 20 9.52 10.28 -7.20
C PRO A 20 9.97 8.82 -7.42
N VAL A 21 9.66 8.31 -8.62
CA VAL A 21 9.97 6.96 -9.07
C VAL A 21 10.61 7.00 -10.44
N GLU A 22 11.46 6.02 -10.69
CA GLU A 22 12.08 5.79 -11.99
C GLU A 22 11.52 4.51 -12.60
N PRO A 23 11.37 4.45 -13.93
CA PRO A 23 10.90 3.24 -14.58
C PRO A 23 11.91 2.10 -14.41
N HIS A 24 11.41 0.90 -14.09
CA HIS A 24 12.17 -0.33 -14.19
C HIS A 24 11.84 -1.08 -15.50
N GLY A 25 12.84 -1.66 -16.14
CA GLY A 25 12.75 -2.32 -17.45
C GLY A 25 13.90 -1.88 -18.36
N PRO A 26 14.13 -2.57 -19.50
CA PRO A 26 15.09 -2.10 -20.47
C PRO A 26 14.66 -0.70 -20.91
N VAL A 27 15.51 0.29 -20.65
CA VAL A 27 15.50 1.50 -21.48
C VAL A 27 15.67 0.94 -22.89
N ALA A 28 14.65 1.05 -23.75
CA ALA A 28 14.77 0.64 -25.15
C ALA A 28 16.14 1.14 -25.62
N ALA A 29 17.03 0.20 -25.98
CA ALA A 29 18.47 0.42 -26.02
C ALA A 29 18.73 1.84 -26.52
N ALA A 30 19.11 2.72 -25.59
CA ALA A 30 19.52 4.05 -25.97
C ALA A 30 20.65 3.80 -26.98
N ASN A 31 20.48 4.36 -28.17
CA ASN A 31 21.46 4.34 -29.24
C ASN A 31 22.86 4.44 -28.58
N PRO A 32 23.81 3.51 -28.81
CA PRO A 32 25.06 3.45 -28.04
C PRO A 32 25.94 4.72 -28.14
N ARG A 33 25.51 5.71 -28.94
CA ARG A 33 26.08 7.06 -29.06
C ARG A 33 25.46 8.08 -28.11
N THR A 34 24.42 7.73 -27.38
CA THR A 34 23.80 8.54 -26.32
C THR A 34 24.22 7.92 -25.00
N ALA A 35 24.96 8.66 -24.17
CA ALA A 35 25.20 8.26 -22.79
C ALA A 35 23.87 7.83 -22.15
N PRO A 36 23.82 6.77 -21.31
CA PRO A 36 22.58 6.36 -20.66
C PRO A 36 22.04 7.55 -19.88
N GLY A 37 21.07 8.25 -20.48
CA GLY A 37 20.47 9.43 -19.87
C GLY A 37 19.94 9.00 -18.52
N ALA A 38 20.37 9.67 -17.45
CA ALA A 38 19.85 9.43 -16.11
C ALA A 38 18.33 9.40 -16.20
N ALA A 39 17.72 8.29 -15.76
CA ALA A 39 16.27 8.13 -15.83
C ALA A 39 15.64 9.31 -15.06
N VAL A 40 14.91 10.18 -15.77
CA VAL A 40 14.31 11.36 -15.15
C VAL A 40 13.26 10.88 -14.14
N PRO A 41 13.37 11.26 -12.85
CA PRO A 41 12.38 10.87 -11.85
C PRO A 41 10.99 11.39 -12.24
N GLN A 42 10.00 10.52 -12.20
CA GLN A 42 8.60 10.84 -12.49
C GLN A 42 7.75 10.61 -11.24
N THR A 43 6.58 11.22 -11.17
CA THR A 43 5.63 10.91 -10.08
C THR A 43 5.08 9.50 -10.25
N ALA A 44 4.83 8.81 -9.13
CA ALA A 44 4.20 7.50 -9.10
C ALA A 44 2.90 7.44 -9.92
N GLU A 45 2.07 8.48 -9.80
CA GLU A 45 0.84 8.60 -10.59
C GLU A 45 1.12 8.66 -12.09
N ARG A 46 2.02 9.53 -12.55
CA ARG A 46 2.39 9.64 -13.97
C ARG A 46 2.98 8.34 -14.51
N MET A 47 3.75 7.62 -13.68
CA MET A 47 4.30 6.32 -14.02
C MET A 47 3.19 5.29 -14.32
N LEU A 48 2.20 5.17 -13.41
CA LEU A 48 1.07 4.27 -13.59
C LEU A 48 0.21 4.62 -14.81
N TRP A 49 -0.04 5.91 -15.02
CA TRP A 49 -0.73 6.41 -16.22
C TRP A 49 -0.01 6.00 -17.51
N SER A 50 1.29 6.20 -17.58
CA SER A 50 2.07 5.99 -18.81
C SER A 50 2.23 4.51 -19.18
N ARG A 51 2.36 3.62 -18.19
CA ARG A 51 2.73 2.21 -18.42
C ARG A 51 1.60 1.21 -18.25
N SER A 52 0.60 1.50 -17.44
CA SER A 52 -0.25 0.44 -16.89
C SER A 52 -1.74 0.60 -17.18
N VAL A 53 -2.21 1.81 -17.50
CA VAL A 53 -3.63 2.04 -17.85
C VAL A 53 -4.03 1.34 -19.15
N ARG A 54 -3.07 1.01 -20.03
CA ARG A 54 -3.33 0.27 -21.28
C ARG A 54 -3.62 -1.22 -21.07
N ARG A 55 -3.25 -1.79 -19.91
CA ARG A 55 -3.48 -3.21 -19.57
C ARG A 55 -3.86 -3.37 -18.10
N PRO A 56 -5.06 -2.90 -17.69
CA PRO A 56 -5.52 -3.08 -16.31
C PRO A 56 -5.81 -4.54 -16.06
N HIS A 57 -5.33 -5.06 -14.93
CA HIS A 57 -5.72 -6.37 -14.43
C HIS A 57 -7.03 -6.25 -13.67
N THR A 58 -8.01 -7.11 -13.95
CA THR A 58 -9.26 -7.15 -13.19
C THR A 58 -9.11 -8.15 -12.06
N ALA A 59 -9.15 -7.66 -10.82
CA ALA A 59 -9.14 -8.49 -9.63
C ALA A 59 -10.53 -8.53 -8.98
N VAL A 60 -10.83 -9.62 -8.30
CA VAL A 60 -12.01 -9.74 -7.45
C VAL A 60 -11.57 -9.50 -6.02
N VAL A 61 -12.19 -8.55 -5.33
CA VAL A 61 -11.89 -8.23 -3.94
C VAL A 61 -13.13 -8.45 -3.09
N GLY A 62 -12.96 -9.18 -1.98
CA GLY A 62 -14.00 -9.34 -0.97
C GLY A 62 -14.26 -8.03 -0.25
N SER A 63 -15.52 -7.62 -0.15
CA SER A 63 -15.94 -6.52 0.70
C SER A 63 -16.23 -7.02 2.11
N ALA A 64 -16.10 -6.16 3.12
CA ALA A 64 -16.48 -6.46 4.51
C ALA A 64 -17.94 -6.94 4.65
N ALA A 65 -18.82 -6.58 3.71
CA ALA A 65 -20.20 -7.06 3.65
C ALA A 65 -20.38 -8.40 2.88
N GLY A 66 -19.33 -9.24 2.77
CA GLY A 66 -19.33 -10.50 2.02
C GLY A 66 -19.44 -10.36 0.49
N ARG A 67 -19.74 -9.16 -0.03
CA ARG A 67 -19.96 -8.94 -1.46
C ARG A 67 -18.64 -8.84 -2.22
N GLN A 68 -18.47 -9.72 -3.20
CA GLN A 68 -17.35 -9.64 -4.14
C GLN A 68 -17.52 -8.42 -5.04
N ARG A 69 -16.46 -7.63 -5.21
CA ARG A 69 -16.43 -6.48 -6.14
C ARG A 69 -15.29 -6.65 -7.12
N HIS A 70 -15.60 -6.50 -8.41
CA HIS A 70 -14.59 -6.44 -9.46
C HIS A 70 -13.92 -5.06 -9.41
N VAL A 71 -12.60 -5.04 -9.27
CA VAL A 71 -11.80 -3.82 -9.29
C VAL A 71 -10.76 -3.91 -10.38
N ARG A 72 -10.53 -2.79 -11.07
CA ARG A 72 -9.45 -2.67 -12.05
C ARG A 72 -8.19 -2.20 -11.34
N ILE A 73 -7.12 -2.95 -11.48
CA ILE A 73 -5.81 -2.65 -10.88
C ILE A 73 -4.82 -2.41 -11.98
N VAL A 74 -4.02 -1.35 -11.81
CA VAL A 74 -2.87 -1.07 -12.66
C VAL A 74 -1.60 -1.31 -11.85
N SER A 75 -0.56 -1.83 -12.50
CA SER A 75 0.71 -2.09 -11.82
C SER A 75 1.90 -1.98 -12.77
N CYS A 76 3.05 -1.56 -12.25
CA CYS A 76 4.33 -1.55 -12.94
C CYS A 76 5.49 -1.72 -11.96
N LEU A 77 6.65 -2.14 -12.48
CA LEU A 77 7.89 -2.13 -11.72
C LEU A 77 8.57 -0.76 -11.80
N VAL A 78 9.06 -0.29 -10.65
CA VAL A 78 9.70 1.02 -10.49
C VAL A 78 10.95 0.91 -9.62
N ARG A 79 11.83 1.90 -9.70
CA ARG A 79 12.87 2.16 -8.70
C ARG A 79 12.52 3.44 -7.94
N LEU A 80 12.97 3.54 -6.70
CA LEU A 80 12.87 4.79 -5.95
C LEU A 80 14.07 5.68 -6.30
N SER A 81 13.80 6.90 -6.73
CA SER A 81 14.87 7.87 -6.99
C SER A 81 15.49 8.30 -5.65
N SER A 82 16.81 8.15 -5.48
CA SER A 82 17.52 8.66 -4.30
C SER A 82 18.28 9.93 -4.62
N ALA A 83 18.10 10.94 -3.78
CA ALA A 83 18.90 12.17 -3.78
C ALA A 83 20.32 12.00 -3.19
N ARG A 84 20.66 10.82 -2.65
CA ARG A 84 21.95 10.57 -2.00
C ARG A 84 22.73 9.55 -2.82
N GLU A 85 23.84 10.02 -3.42
CA GLU A 85 24.82 9.21 -4.13
C GLU A 85 25.35 8.13 -3.19
N GLU A 86 25.00 6.89 -3.48
CA GLU A 86 25.47 5.70 -2.77
C GLU A 86 25.71 4.61 -3.82
N PRO A 87 26.66 3.69 -3.57
CA PRO A 87 27.21 2.83 -4.61
C PRO A 87 26.15 1.88 -5.21
N LEU A 88 26.44 1.47 -6.45
CA LEU A 88 25.64 0.78 -7.48
C LEU A 88 24.86 -0.50 -7.08
N SER A 89 24.78 -0.86 -5.79
CA SER A 89 24.13 -2.07 -5.28
C SER A 89 22.66 -1.90 -4.87
N SER A 90 22.08 -0.69 -4.92
CA SER A 90 20.64 -0.49 -4.69
C SER A 90 19.81 -0.68 -5.98
N ARG A 91 19.99 -1.83 -6.66
CA ARG A 91 19.20 -2.20 -7.85
C ARG A 91 17.82 -2.77 -7.49
N THR A 92 17.34 -2.54 -6.26
CA THR A 92 16.04 -3.02 -5.79
C THR A 92 14.93 -2.31 -6.54
N PHE A 93 14.18 -3.09 -7.31
CA PHE A 93 12.94 -2.67 -7.91
C PHE A 93 11.78 -2.98 -6.96
N TYR A 94 10.76 -2.15 -7.06
CA TYR A 94 9.53 -2.25 -6.30
C TYR A 94 8.39 -2.37 -7.28
N ARG A 95 7.29 -2.97 -6.84
CA ARG A 95 6.04 -2.96 -7.59
C ARG A 95 5.18 -1.81 -7.07
N LEU A 96 4.85 -0.89 -7.97
CA LEU A 96 3.87 0.15 -7.76
C LEU A 96 2.54 -0.35 -8.31
N PHE A 97 1.45 -0.19 -7.56
CA PHE A 97 0.13 -0.55 -8.00
C PHE A 97 -0.95 0.34 -7.40
N ALA A 98 -2.08 0.43 -8.08
CA ALA A 98 -3.21 1.24 -7.64
C ALA A 98 -4.53 0.67 -8.14
N ARG A 99 -5.60 0.95 -7.38
CA ARG A 99 -6.97 0.73 -7.85
C ARG A 99 -7.34 1.87 -8.81
N TRP A 100 -7.77 1.50 -10.00
CA TRP A 100 -8.24 2.38 -11.05
C TRP A 100 -9.77 2.48 -11.00
N VAL A 101 -10.30 3.71 -10.93
CA VAL A 101 -11.73 4.01 -10.96
C VAL A 101 -12.07 4.61 -12.32
N PRO A 102 -12.64 3.81 -13.27
CA PRO A 102 -12.83 4.24 -14.65
C PRO A 102 -13.69 5.49 -14.80
N ASP A 103 -14.82 5.54 -14.11
CA ASP A 103 -15.82 6.61 -14.24
C ASP A 103 -15.27 7.98 -13.84
N GLN A 104 -14.30 8.00 -12.93
CA GLN A 104 -13.68 9.21 -12.40
C GLN A 104 -12.30 9.49 -13.00
N GLN A 105 -11.85 8.62 -13.92
CA GLN A 105 -10.51 8.64 -14.51
C GLN A 105 -9.40 8.92 -13.48
N ARG A 106 -9.46 8.27 -12.32
CA ARG A 106 -8.48 8.48 -11.24
C ARG A 106 -8.04 7.19 -10.57
N PHE A 107 -6.86 7.24 -9.97
CA PHE A 107 -6.46 6.26 -8.96
C PHE A 107 -7.08 6.63 -7.61
N ASP A 108 -7.51 5.62 -6.86
CA ASP A 108 -8.04 5.78 -5.50
C ASP A 108 -6.87 6.00 -4.52
N ARG A 109 -6.28 4.89 -4.04
CA ARG A 109 -5.05 4.83 -3.27
C ARG A 109 -3.98 4.09 -4.09
N MET A 110 -2.72 4.45 -3.85
CA MET A 110 -1.56 3.84 -4.51
C MET A 110 -0.64 3.20 -3.48
N TRP A 111 -0.07 2.05 -3.84
CA TRP A 111 0.75 1.25 -2.95
C TRP A 111 2.08 0.87 -3.60
N LEU A 112 3.11 0.75 -2.77
CA LEU A 112 4.43 0.28 -3.14
C LEU A 112 4.77 -0.98 -2.35
N THR A 113 5.39 -1.96 -3.01
CA THR A 113 5.82 -3.21 -2.37
C THR A 113 7.15 -3.72 -2.91
N ASN A 114 7.92 -4.40 -2.06
CA ASN A 114 9.08 -5.20 -2.47
C ASN A 114 8.71 -6.67 -2.79
N LEU A 115 7.44 -7.06 -2.61
CA LEU A 115 6.89 -8.37 -2.96
C LEU A 115 6.55 -8.43 -4.46
N VAL A 116 7.56 -8.24 -5.29
CA VAL A 116 7.41 -8.06 -6.75
C VAL A 116 6.84 -9.28 -7.46
N ASP A 117 7.13 -10.47 -6.94
CA ASP A 117 6.71 -11.76 -7.51
C ASP A 117 5.36 -12.27 -6.99
N HIS A 118 4.76 -11.58 -6.01
CA HIS A 118 3.47 -11.98 -5.45
C HIS A 118 2.31 -11.65 -6.39
N ARG A 119 1.22 -12.41 -6.28
CA ARG A 119 0.04 -12.17 -7.10
C ARG A 119 -0.65 -10.89 -6.66
N ILE A 120 -1.28 -10.19 -7.61
CA ILE A 120 -1.84 -8.86 -7.31
C ILE A 120 -3.02 -8.93 -6.33
N ASP A 121 -3.79 -10.01 -6.38
CA ASP A 121 -4.86 -10.40 -5.46
C ASP A 121 -4.37 -10.54 -4.01
N GLU A 122 -3.22 -11.18 -3.79
CA GLU A 122 -2.60 -11.27 -2.46
C GLU A 122 -2.17 -9.89 -1.95
N LEU A 123 -1.57 -9.07 -2.83
CA LEU A 123 -1.16 -7.70 -2.51
C LEU A 123 -2.36 -6.79 -2.18
N LEU A 124 -3.50 -6.99 -2.84
CA LEU A 124 -4.74 -6.28 -2.54
C LEU A 124 -5.32 -6.68 -1.19
N ALA A 125 -5.26 -7.97 -0.83
CA ALA A 125 -5.67 -8.43 0.48
C ALA A 125 -4.83 -7.76 1.58
N LEU A 126 -3.50 -7.72 1.41
CA LEU A 126 -2.59 -7.01 2.32
C LEU A 126 -2.89 -5.50 2.39
N ALA A 127 -3.15 -4.85 1.25
CA ALA A 127 -3.53 -3.44 1.21
C ALA A 127 -4.88 -3.17 1.89
N ALA A 128 -5.82 -4.11 1.83
CA ALA A 128 -7.13 -4.00 2.46
C ALA A 128 -7.01 -4.05 3.99
N LEU A 129 -6.11 -4.88 4.54
CA LEU A 129 -5.84 -4.93 5.98
C LEU A 129 -5.45 -3.54 6.53
N GLN A 130 -4.61 -2.79 5.81
CA GLN A 130 -4.22 -1.44 6.22
C GLN A 130 -5.44 -0.51 6.38
N THR A 131 -6.37 -0.56 5.42
CA THR A 131 -7.58 0.29 5.46
C THR A 131 -8.54 -0.18 6.55
N GLY A 132 -8.62 -1.50 6.78
CA GLY A 132 -9.39 -2.08 7.88
C GLY A 132 -8.86 -1.65 9.25
N THR A 133 -7.54 -1.55 9.42
CA THR A 133 -6.93 -1.06 10.66
C THR A 133 -7.30 0.39 10.94
N ASP A 134 -7.19 1.29 9.97
CA ASP A 134 -7.57 2.70 10.15
C ASP A 134 -9.04 2.81 10.62
N ALA A 135 -9.95 2.11 9.93
CA ALA A 135 -11.37 2.10 10.30
C ALA A 135 -11.62 1.48 11.68
N THR A 136 -10.91 0.40 12.02
CA THR A 136 -11.00 -0.24 13.35
C THR A 136 -10.55 0.71 14.45
N VAL A 137 -9.44 1.43 14.25
CA VAL A 137 -8.95 2.42 15.22
C VAL A 137 -9.98 3.54 15.41
N THR A 138 -10.53 4.09 14.32
CA THR A 138 -11.59 5.10 14.41
C THR A 138 -12.80 4.58 15.18
N THR A 139 -13.28 3.36 14.90
CA THR A 139 -14.37 2.75 15.69
C THR A 139 -14.00 2.58 17.16
N LEU A 140 -12.77 2.15 17.47
CA LEU A 140 -12.31 2.02 18.85
C LEU A 140 -12.29 3.38 19.59
N GLU A 141 -11.88 4.44 18.89
CA GLU A 141 -11.88 5.81 19.41
C GLU A 141 -13.30 6.35 19.63
N GLU A 142 -14.18 6.16 18.65
CA GLU A 142 -15.54 6.74 18.65
C GLU A 142 -16.52 5.97 19.54
N ASP A 143 -16.46 4.62 19.53
CA ASP A 143 -17.52 3.78 20.11
C ASP A 143 -17.08 2.98 21.34
N PHE A 144 -15.78 2.77 21.56
CA PHE A 144 -15.26 1.90 22.62
C PHE A 144 -14.37 2.60 23.65
N GLY A 145 -14.16 3.92 23.52
CA GLY A 145 -13.42 4.71 24.52
C GLY A 145 -11.91 4.47 24.53
N LEU A 146 -11.31 4.22 23.36
CA LEU A 146 -9.85 4.05 23.23
C LEU A 146 -9.07 5.23 23.83
N CYS A 147 -9.61 6.44 23.75
CA CYS A 147 -8.98 7.66 24.25
C CYS A 147 -9.40 8.08 25.66
N ASP A 148 -10.26 7.31 26.34
CA ASP A 148 -10.95 7.75 27.56
C ASP A 148 -10.20 7.42 28.86
N PHE A 149 -8.96 6.92 28.78
CA PHE A 149 -8.19 6.61 29.98
C PHE A 149 -7.60 7.86 30.64
N GLU A 150 -8.09 8.21 31.82
CA GLU A 150 -7.63 9.38 32.59
C GLU A 150 -6.65 9.04 33.73
N GLY A 151 -6.33 7.76 33.92
CA GLY A 151 -5.40 7.31 34.97
C GLY A 151 -3.93 7.64 34.66
N ARG A 152 -3.04 7.39 35.64
CA ARG A 152 -1.58 7.66 35.51
C ARG A 152 -0.70 6.43 35.75
N SER A 153 -1.28 5.24 35.73
CA SER A 153 -0.55 4.00 35.94
C SER A 153 -0.50 3.18 34.65
N PHE A 154 0.68 2.66 34.32
CA PHE A 154 0.84 1.74 33.18
C PHE A 154 -0.05 0.49 33.31
N PRO A 155 -0.16 -0.17 34.49
CA PRO A 155 -1.08 -1.29 34.65
C PRO A 155 -2.55 -0.91 34.40
N GLY A 156 -2.98 0.28 34.85
CA GLY A 156 -4.33 0.78 34.60
C GLY A 156 -4.58 1.03 33.11
N TRP A 157 -3.63 1.66 32.42
CA TRP A 157 -3.71 1.89 30.99
C TRP A 157 -3.76 0.58 30.20
N HIS A 158 -2.92 -0.39 30.57
CA HIS A 158 -2.90 -1.70 29.92
C HIS A 158 -4.23 -2.47 30.12
N HIS A 159 -4.77 -2.42 31.33
CA HIS A 159 -6.09 -3.02 31.63
C HIS A 159 -7.19 -2.35 30.78
N HIS A 160 -7.21 -1.02 30.71
CA HIS A 160 -8.14 -0.27 29.86
C HIS A 160 -8.04 -0.69 28.39
N MET A 161 -6.83 -0.68 27.81
CA MET A 161 -6.61 -1.13 26.42
C MET A 161 -7.07 -2.57 26.17
N THR A 162 -6.89 -3.45 27.16
CA THR A 162 -7.33 -4.84 27.08
C THR A 162 -8.85 -4.93 27.06
N LEU A 163 -9.55 -4.20 27.93
CA LEU A 163 -11.01 -4.17 27.99
C LEU A 163 -11.62 -3.57 26.71
N VAL A 164 -11.08 -2.44 26.23
CA VAL A 164 -11.48 -1.81 24.96
C VAL A 164 -11.36 -2.82 23.80
N SER A 165 -10.22 -3.52 23.72
CA SER A 165 -9.99 -4.54 22.68
C SER A 165 -10.96 -5.72 22.79
N ALA A 166 -11.23 -6.21 24.01
CA ALA A 166 -12.16 -7.32 24.25
C ALA A 166 -13.60 -6.93 23.92
N ALA A 167 -14.04 -5.73 24.29
CA ALA A 167 -15.37 -5.21 23.98
C ALA A 167 -15.58 -5.08 22.47
N TYR A 168 -14.59 -4.56 21.73
CA TYR A 168 -14.65 -4.49 20.27
C TYR A 168 -14.74 -5.88 19.64
N ALA A 169 -13.91 -6.84 20.08
CA ALA A 169 -13.95 -8.20 19.56
C ALA A 169 -15.33 -8.85 19.81
N TYR A 170 -15.89 -8.70 21.01
CA TYR A 170 -17.21 -9.21 21.36
C TYR A 170 -18.31 -8.58 20.49
N GLY A 171 -18.31 -7.25 20.35
CA GLY A 171 -19.28 -6.53 19.51
C GLY A 171 -19.17 -6.87 18.03
N ARG A 172 -17.97 -7.17 17.53
CA ARG A 172 -17.76 -7.59 16.14
C ARG A 172 -18.29 -9.01 15.89
N LEU A 173 -17.98 -9.96 16.78
CA LEU A 173 -18.42 -11.35 16.65
C LEU A 173 -19.93 -11.50 16.76
N GLY A 174 -20.58 -10.76 17.66
CA GLY A 174 -22.03 -10.78 17.81
C GLY A 174 -22.82 -10.24 16.60
N ARG A 175 -22.18 -9.48 15.70
CA ARG A 175 -22.80 -8.99 14.45
C ARG A 175 -22.65 -9.94 13.26
N GLU A 176 -21.86 -11.00 13.40
CA GLU A 176 -21.67 -12.03 12.37
C GLU A 176 -22.68 -13.21 12.54
N GLU A 177 -23.40 -13.28 13.66
CA GLU A 177 -24.42 -14.30 13.97
C GLU A 177 -25.88 -13.88 13.67
N ASP A 178 -26.13 -12.61 13.36
CA ASP A 178 -27.42 -12.05 12.91
C ASP A 178 -27.49 -11.92 11.37
#